data_AF-I2FPY9-F1
#
_entry.id   AF-I2FPY9-F1
#
_cell.length_a   1.000
_cell.length_b   1.000
_cell.length_c   1.000
_cell.angle_alpha   90.00
_cell.angle_beta   90.00
_cell.angle_gamma   90.00
#
_symmetry.space_group_name_H-M   'P 1'
#
loop_
_entity.id
_entity.type
_entity.pdbx_description
1 polymer ?
#
loop_
_entity_poly.entity_id
_entity_poly.type
_entity_poly.pdbx_seq_one_letter_code
_entity_poly.pdbx_strand_id
1 'polypeptide(L)'
;MTRASTSAANFGLLLVALVLMLHSVVGELIPTQVRHHLSPREYRIDNCVNKLTPENEKYKLRCGPGSDPKHTCFTHWAGDLTSAQACPRLEPFGIPDKILVRDDSMKIFTIDKPGDPFRINYPNQGGVQFFYDNFDPKTGCKDITVTRGHDKAWRLWISDQDGKKKGLDTGTKKRSTARLCTKWIYIFIKRDG
;
A
#
# COMPACT_ATOMS: atom_id res chain seq x y z
N MET A 1 22.13 0.29 92.73
CA MET A 1 22.70 1.10 91.65
C MET A 1 22.19 0.59 90.30
N THR A 2 21.39 1.43 89.63
CA THR A 2 21.26 1.65 88.18
C THR A 2 21.46 0.55 87.11
N ARG A 3 20.37 0.43 86.32
CA ARG A 3 20.23 0.38 84.84
C ARG A 3 20.50 -0.93 84.07
N ALA A 4 19.38 -1.54 83.67
CA ALA A 4 19.23 -2.26 82.41
C ALA A 4 19.06 -1.26 81.24
N SER A 5 19.61 -1.62 80.08
CA SER A 5 19.45 -0.92 78.79
C SER A 5 19.26 -1.94 77.68
N THR A 6 18.69 -1.45 76.58
CA THR A 6 18.47 -2.06 75.26
C THR A 6 17.19 -2.88 75.09
N SER A 7 16.19 -2.27 74.44
CA SER A 7 15.63 -2.77 73.18
C SER A 7 14.52 -1.83 72.69
N ALA A 8 14.82 -0.96 71.74
CA ALA A 8 13.81 -0.14 71.06
C ALA A 8 14.34 0.35 69.71
N ALA A 9 14.57 -0.56 68.78
CA ALA A 9 14.83 -0.21 67.38
C ALA A 9 14.43 -1.37 66.48
N ASN A 10 13.14 -1.70 66.37
CA ASN A 10 12.68 -2.68 65.36
C ASN A 10 11.18 -2.57 64.98
N PHE A 11 10.48 -1.48 65.25
CA PHE A 11 9.05 -1.34 64.89
C PHE A 11 8.75 -0.32 63.79
N GLY A 12 9.72 0.51 63.37
CA GLY A 12 9.48 1.54 62.35
C GLY A 12 9.47 1.03 60.90
N LEU A 13 10.21 -0.04 60.59
CA LEU A 13 10.41 -0.52 59.22
C LEU A 13 9.27 -1.42 58.70
N LEU A 14 8.51 -2.05 59.59
CA LEU A 14 7.42 -2.97 59.22
C LEU A 14 6.16 -2.23 58.74
N LEU A 15 5.92 -1.00 59.19
CA LEU A 15 4.74 -0.22 58.80
C LEU A 15 4.84 0.38 57.39
N VAL A 16 6.05 0.70 56.91
CA VAL A 16 6.25 1.25 55.56
C VAL A 16 6.01 0.19 54.47
N ALA A 17 6.36 -1.07 54.75
CA ALA A 17 6.12 -2.17 53.81
C ALA A 17 4.62 -2.49 53.62
N LEU A 18 3.79 -2.32 54.66
CA LEU A 18 2.36 -2.63 54.57
C LEU A 18 1.57 -1.59 53.75
N VAL A 19 1.98 -0.31 53.80
CA VAL A 19 1.31 0.78 53.05
C VAL A 19 1.60 0.70 51.55
N LEU A 20 2.77 0.18 51.14
CA LEU A 20 3.11 0.01 49.73
C LEU A 20 2.43 -1.21 49.07
N MET A 21 2.03 -2.22 49.86
CA MET A 21 1.36 -3.42 49.33
C MET A 21 -0.16 -3.24 49.13
N LEU A 22 -0.77 -2.21 49.70
CA LEU A 22 -2.21 -1.94 49.58
C LEU A 22 -2.61 -1.08 48.36
N HIS A 23 -1.65 -0.53 47.62
CA HIS A 23 -1.94 0.30 46.44
C HIS A 23 -1.97 -0.47 45.11
N SER A 24 -1.77 -1.80 45.12
CA SER A 24 -1.70 -2.61 43.89
C SER A 24 -3.00 -3.35 43.51
N VAL A 25 -4.13 -3.08 44.19
CA VAL A 25 -5.41 -3.73 43.88
C VAL A 25 -6.54 -2.69 43.78
N VAL A 26 -6.35 -1.70 42.93
CA VAL A 26 -7.48 -1.06 42.23
C VAL A 26 -7.12 -1.15 40.76
N GLY A 27 -7.52 -2.26 40.15
CA GLY A 27 -7.62 -2.31 38.71
C GLY A 27 -8.61 -1.23 38.31
N GLU A 28 -8.09 -0.12 37.79
CA GLU A 28 -8.89 0.74 36.93
C GLU A 28 -9.44 -0.17 35.84
N LEU A 29 -10.75 -0.44 35.94
CA LEU A 29 -11.58 -0.76 34.80
C LEU A 29 -11.44 0.43 33.86
N ILE A 30 -10.35 0.46 33.08
CA ILE A 30 -10.32 1.20 31.84
C ILE A 30 -11.54 0.65 31.10
N PRO A 31 -12.59 1.46 30.86
CA PRO A 31 -13.62 1.00 29.98
C PRO A 31 -12.88 0.70 28.70
N THR A 32 -12.89 -0.57 28.28
CA THR A 32 -12.75 -0.93 26.89
C THR A 32 -13.89 -0.20 26.22
N GLN A 33 -13.63 1.07 25.92
CA GLN A 33 -14.27 1.81 24.88
C GLN A 33 -13.90 0.96 23.67
N VAL A 34 -14.78 0.00 23.40
CA VAL A 34 -15.01 -0.52 22.08
C VAL A 34 -15.12 0.75 21.27
N ARG A 35 -13.98 1.18 20.71
CA ARG A 35 -13.98 1.91 19.46
C ARG A 35 -14.77 0.96 18.59
N HIS A 36 -16.07 1.20 18.53
CA HIS A 36 -16.79 0.97 17.30
C HIS A 36 -15.83 1.56 16.28
N HIS A 37 -15.14 0.67 15.57
CA HIS A 37 -14.61 0.96 14.27
C HIS A 37 -15.86 1.46 13.55
N LEU A 38 -16.12 2.77 13.66
CA LEU A 38 -16.79 3.52 12.65
C LEU A 38 -15.99 3.14 11.43
N SER A 39 -16.49 2.12 10.75
CA SER A 39 -16.07 1.73 9.41
C SER A 39 -15.90 3.06 8.71
N PRO A 40 -14.67 3.47 8.34
CA PRO A 40 -14.47 4.75 7.71
C PRO A 40 -15.47 4.78 6.59
N ARG A 41 -16.51 5.60 6.76
CA ARG A 41 -17.56 5.78 5.78
C ARG A 41 -16.78 6.08 4.52
N GLU A 42 -16.81 5.14 3.59
CA GLU A 42 -15.97 5.12 2.39
C GLU A 42 -16.23 6.44 1.69
N TYR A 43 -15.43 7.46 2.04
CA TYR A 43 -15.54 8.78 1.49
C TYR A 43 -14.94 8.58 0.12
N ARG A 44 -15.82 8.22 -0.83
CA ARG A 44 -15.49 8.06 -2.24
C ARG A 44 -15.09 9.43 -2.72
N ILE A 45 -13.82 9.74 -2.52
CA ILE A 45 -13.18 10.81 -3.23
C ILE A 45 -12.98 10.25 -4.63
N ASP A 46 -14.01 10.39 -5.46
CA ASP A 46 -14.01 10.03 -6.87
C ASP A 46 -13.12 11.02 -7.66
N ASN A 47 -11.89 11.26 -7.20
CA ASN A 47 -10.84 12.00 -7.91
C ASN A 47 -10.16 11.11 -8.96
N CYS A 48 -10.89 10.13 -9.49
CA CYS A 48 -10.43 9.32 -10.58
C CYS A 48 -10.37 10.17 -11.85
N VAL A 49 -9.30 10.04 -12.61
CA VAL A 49 -9.19 10.68 -13.93
C VAL A 49 -9.21 9.62 -15.00
N ASN A 50 -10.00 9.90 -16.04
CA ASN A 50 -10.22 9.04 -17.21
C ASN A 50 -9.42 9.51 -18.43
N LYS A 51 -8.66 10.60 -18.30
CA LYS A 51 -7.82 11.16 -19.36
C LYS A 51 -6.45 11.52 -18.79
N LEU A 52 -5.48 10.68 -19.10
CA LEU A 52 -4.06 10.96 -18.86
C LEU A 52 -3.48 11.62 -20.11
N THR A 53 -2.48 12.47 -19.93
CA THR A 53 -1.74 13.11 -21.02
C THR A 53 -0.28 12.69 -20.95
N PRO A 54 0.41 12.59 -22.10
CA PRO A 54 1.85 12.31 -22.10
C PRO A 54 2.67 13.40 -21.40
N GLU A 55 3.67 12.95 -20.66
CA GLU A 55 4.62 13.75 -19.88
C GLU A 55 6.04 13.16 -20.07
N ASN A 56 6.48 13.05 -21.32
CA ASN A 56 7.68 12.31 -21.73
C ASN A 56 8.95 12.74 -20.99
N GLU A 57 9.15 14.05 -20.82
CA GLU A 57 10.35 14.56 -20.17
C GLU A 57 10.40 14.17 -18.69
N LYS A 58 9.28 14.28 -17.97
CA LYS A 58 9.18 13.80 -16.58
C LYS A 58 9.33 12.27 -16.51
N TYR A 59 8.73 11.54 -17.46
CA TYR A 59 8.88 10.09 -17.54
C TYR A 59 10.36 9.68 -17.72
N LYS A 60 11.11 10.33 -18.62
CA LYS A 60 12.54 10.03 -18.85
C LYS A 60 13.39 10.26 -17.61
N LEU A 61 13.10 11.28 -16.80
CA LEU A 61 13.79 11.50 -15.52
C LEU A 61 13.61 10.30 -14.56
N ARG A 62 12.47 9.61 -14.64
CA ARG A 62 12.14 8.48 -13.77
C ARG A 62 12.56 7.12 -14.34
N CYS A 63 12.44 6.93 -15.65
CA CYS A 63 12.58 5.61 -16.30
C CYS A 63 13.62 5.58 -17.44
N GLY A 64 14.27 6.70 -17.75
CA GLY A 64 15.30 6.80 -18.79
C GLY A 64 16.66 6.25 -18.35
N PRO A 65 17.66 6.32 -19.26
CA PRO A 65 19.04 5.92 -18.96
C PRO A 65 19.58 6.66 -17.73
N GLY A 66 20.23 5.93 -16.81
CA GLY A 66 20.80 6.50 -15.59
C GLY A 66 19.80 6.85 -14.49
N SER A 67 18.49 6.62 -14.69
CA SER A 67 17.49 6.87 -13.65
C SER A 67 17.56 5.84 -12.52
N ASP A 68 17.02 6.20 -11.35
CA ASP A 68 17.03 5.38 -10.13
C ASP A 68 16.57 3.93 -10.42
N PRO A 69 17.39 2.91 -10.12
CA PRO A 69 17.02 1.50 -10.35
C PRO A 69 15.85 1.02 -9.49
N LYS A 70 15.51 1.72 -8.40
CA LYS A 70 14.40 1.38 -7.50
C LYS A 70 13.07 2.00 -7.95
N HIS A 71 13.10 2.96 -8.86
CA HIS A 71 11.92 3.63 -9.36
C HIS A 71 11.11 2.72 -10.29
N THR A 72 9.86 2.46 -9.97
CA THR A 72 9.07 1.47 -10.72
C THR A 72 8.56 2.03 -12.05
N CYS A 73 8.76 1.29 -13.13
CA CYS A 73 8.35 1.64 -14.48
C CYS A 73 7.44 0.54 -15.04
N PHE A 74 6.32 0.94 -15.63
CA PHE A 74 5.29 0.02 -16.10
C PHE A 74 5.22 0.03 -17.62
N THR A 75 4.93 -1.13 -18.20
CA THR A 75 4.67 -1.26 -19.63
C THR A 75 3.53 -2.24 -19.86
N HIS A 76 2.50 -1.79 -20.58
CA HIS A 76 1.47 -2.68 -21.09
C HIS A 76 2.01 -3.45 -22.29
N TRP A 77 2.12 -4.77 -22.16
CA TRP A 77 2.35 -5.68 -23.29
C TRP A 77 1.04 -6.04 -23.99
N ALA A 78 -0.09 -5.97 -23.27
CA ALA A 78 -1.43 -6.07 -23.81
C ALA A 78 -2.37 -5.11 -23.05
N GLY A 79 -3.26 -4.42 -23.78
CA GLY A 79 -4.02 -3.28 -23.26
C GLY A 79 -3.21 -1.98 -23.27
N ASP A 80 -3.79 -0.93 -22.69
CA ASP A 80 -3.20 0.39 -22.50
C ASP A 80 -4.08 1.25 -21.56
N LEU A 81 -3.68 2.49 -21.31
CA LEU A 81 -4.36 3.44 -20.44
C LEU A 81 -5.44 4.31 -21.15
N THR A 82 -5.68 4.15 -22.46
CA THR A 82 -6.53 5.07 -23.25
C THR A 82 -7.95 5.20 -22.68
N SER A 83 -8.51 4.11 -22.18
CA SER A 83 -9.83 4.08 -21.55
C SER A 83 -9.77 3.69 -20.08
N ALA A 84 -8.60 3.80 -19.45
CA ALA A 84 -8.41 3.46 -18.05
C ALA A 84 -8.78 4.64 -17.14
N GLN A 85 -9.11 4.33 -15.90
CA GLN A 85 -9.32 5.34 -14.85
C GLN A 85 -8.25 5.19 -13.79
N ALA A 86 -7.43 6.23 -13.60
CA ALA A 86 -6.43 6.27 -12.55
C ALA A 86 -6.98 7.02 -11.33
N CYS A 87 -6.88 6.42 -10.14
CA CYS A 87 -7.45 6.93 -8.90
C CYS A 87 -6.41 6.91 -7.76
N PRO A 88 -6.43 7.88 -6.84
CA PRO A 88 -5.62 7.79 -5.63
C PRO A 88 -6.19 6.71 -4.68
N ARG A 89 -5.35 6.18 -3.79
CA ARG A 89 -5.72 5.06 -2.90
C ARG A 89 -5.87 5.39 -1.41
N LEU A 90 -5.14 6.37 -0.91
CA LEU A 90 -5.13 6.73 0.52
C LEU A 90 -5.63 8.16 0.74
N GLU A 91 -4.95 9.13 0.14
CA GLU A 91 -5.29 10.55 0.26
C GLU A 91 -5.69 11.14 -1.09
N PRO A 92 -6.65 12.07 -1.14
CA PRO A 92 -7.01 12.75 -2.37
C PRO A 92 -5.84 13.60 -2.85
N PHE A 93 -5.18 13.16 -3.91
CA PHE A 93 -4.22 13.97 -4.64
C PHE A 93 -4.60 14.03 -6.13
N GLY A 94 -4.14 15.07 -6.83
CA GLY A 94 -4.33 15.20 -8.27
C GLY A 94 -3.57 14.09 -8.99
N ILE A 95 -4.29 13.10 -9.54
CA ILE A 95 -3.70 12.01 -10.33
C ILE A 95 -3.03 12.45 -11.64
N PRO A 96 -3.55 13.44 -12.40
CA PRO A 96 -2.97 13.82 -13.70
C PRO A 96 -1.47 14.14 -13.63
N ASP A 97 -1.03 14.78 -12.56
CA ASP A 97 0.37 15.19 -12.40
C ASP A 97 1.26 14.09 -11.79
N LYS A 98 0.66 12.94 -11.44
CA LYS A 98 1.34 11.85 -10.72
C LYS A 98 1.62 10.67 -11.61
N ILE A 99 0.68 10.29 -12.48
CA ILE A 99 0.90 9.23 -13.44
C ILE A 99 1.55 9.82 -14.68
N LEU A 100 2.83 9.55 -14.86
CA LEU A 100 3.64 10.09 -15.96
C LEU A 100 3.61 9.09 -17.12
N VAL A 101 2.87 9.42 -18.18
CA VAL A 101 2.80 8.59 -19.40
C VAL A 101 3.92 9.02 -20.36
N ARG A 102 4.61 8.06 -20.97
CA ARG A 102 5.75 8.36 -21.86
C ARG A 102 5.33 9.07 -23.14
N ASP A 103 4.28 8.59 -23.80
CA ASP A 103 3.86 9.03 -25.13
C ASP A 103 2.37 8.71 -25.37
N ASP A 104 1.83 9.15 -26.50
CA ASP A 104 0.42 8.96 -26.89
C ASP A 104 0.00 7.49 -27.07
N SER A 105 0.94 6.52 -27.05
CA SER A 105 0.55 5.10 -27.09
C SER A 105 -0.16 4.65 -25.81
N MET A 106 -0.08 5.41 -24.72
CA MET A 106 -0.70 5.10 -23.43
C MET A 106 -0.25 3.75 -22.83
N LYS A 107 0.81 3.14 -23.37
CA LYS A 107 1.30 1.82 -22.94
C LYS A 107 2.32 1.89 -21.83
N ILE A 108 3.13 2.94 -21.80
CA ILE A 108 4.27 3.05 -20.89
C ILE A 108 4.08 4.21 -19.96
N PHE A 109 4.19 3.94 -18.65
CA PHE A 109 3.97 4.95 -17.63
C PHE A 109 4.77 4.66 -16.37
N THR A 110 4.80 5.65 -15.48
CA THR A 110 5.37 5.54 -14.14
C THR A 110 4.62 6.47 -13.19
N ILE A 111 5.04 6.53 -11.93
CA ILE A 111 4.51 7.46 -10.94
C ILE A 111 5.59 8.45 -10.53
N ASP A 112 5.27 9.75 -10.48
CA ASP A 112 6.27 10.78 -10.15
C ASP A 112 6.91 10.54 -8.77
N LYS A 113 6.09 10.24 -7.76
CA LYS A 113 6.54 9.91 -6.41
C LYS A 113 6.27 8.43 -6.11
N PRO A 114 7.30 7.57 -6.01
CA PRO A 114 7.13 6.13 -5.77
C PRO A 114 6.33 5.76 -4.51
N GLY A 115 6.25 6.63 -3.51
CA GLY A 115 5.47 6.38 -2.30
C GLY A 115 3.96 6.57 -2.46
N ASP A 116 3.51 7.22 -3.52
CA ASP A 116 2.10 7.58 -3.70
C ASP A 116 1.31 6.35 -4.20
N PRO A 117 0.37 5.78 -3.43
CA PRO A 117 -0.36 4.60 -3.87
C PRO A 117 -1.48 4.98 -4.84
N PHE A 118 -1.70 4.15 -5.85
CA PHE A 118 -2.71 4.39 -6.88
C PHE A 118 -3.38 3.09 -7.34
N ARG A 119 -4.55 3.27 -7.94
CA ARG A 119 -5.31 2.21 -8.61
C ARG A 119 -5.56 2.61 -10.05
N ILE A 120 -5.45 1.67 -10.96
CA ILE A 120 -5.96 1.78 -12.32
C ILE A 120 -7.13 0.83 -12.48
N ASN A 121 -8.30 1.36 -12.81
CA ASN A 121 -9.45 0.58 -13.26
C ASN A 121 -9.44 0.52 -14.78
N TYR A 122 -9.85 -0.61 -15.34
CA TYR A 122 -10.04 -0.77 -16.79
C TYR A 122 -11.51 -1.11 -17.11
N PRO A 123 -12.43 -0.12 -17.08
CA PRO A 123 -13.86 -0.36 -17.24
C PRO A 123 -14.20 -1.12 -18.52
N ASN A 124 -13.57 -0.73 -19.64
CA ASN A 124 -13.81 -1.31 -20.97
C ASN A 124 -13.05 -2.63 -21.21
N GLN A 125 -12.25 -3.09 -20.25
CA GLN A 125 -11.49 -4.34 -20.33
C GLN A 125 -11.97 -5.30 -19.24
N GLY A 126 -13.31 -5.44 -19.17
CA GLY A 126 -14.01 -6.31 -18.23
C GLY A 126 -14.03 -5.83 -16.78
N GLY A 127 -13.58 -4.61 -16.51
CA GLY A 127 -13.52 -4.03 -15.18
C GLY A 127 -12.40 -4.58 -14.31
N VAL A 128 -11.35 -5.17 -14.90
CA VAL A 128 -10.15 -5.56 -14.14
C VAL A 128 -9.50 -4.34 -13.50
N GLN A 129 -8.78 -4.55 -12.40
CA GLN A 129 -8.13 -3.45 -11.69
C GLN A 129 -6.70 -3.82 -11.30
N PHE A 130 -5.84 -2.81 -11.31
CA PHE A 130 -4.45 -2.86 -10.91
C PHE A 130 -4.24 -1.90 -9.73
N PHE A 131 -3.49 -2.33 -8.73
CA PHE A 131 -3.18 -1.54 -7.54
C PHE A 131 -1.67 -1.56 -7.29
N TYR A 132 -1.16 -0.40 -6.89
CA TYR A 132 0.22 -0.18 -6.48
C TYR A 132 0.22 0.42 -5.08
N ASP A 133 0.83 -0.27 -4.12
CA ASP A 133 0.83 0.10 -2.71
C ASP A 133 2.20 -0.22 -2.06
N ASN A 134 2.44 0.30 -0.85
CA ASN A 134 3.54 -0.10 0.06
C ASN A 134 4.96 -0.09 -0.53
N PHE A 135 5.30 0.95 -1.29
CA PHE A 135 6.67 1.15 -1.79
C PHE A 135 7.66 1.41 -0.65
N ASP A 136 8.76 0.66 -0.64
CA ASP A 136 9.89 0.84 0.27
C ASP A 136 11.06 1.49 -0.48
N PRO A 137 11.43 2.74 -0.19
CA PRO A 137 12.51 3.45 -0.87
C PRO A 137 13.90 2.84 -0.63
N LYS A 138 14.07 2.06 0.44
CA LYS A 138 15.35 1.39 0.72
C LYS A 138 15.57 0.24 -0.25
N THR A 139 14.53 -0.53 -0.55
CA THR A 139 14.62 -1.76 -1.35
C THR A 139 14.08 -1.63 -2.77
N GLY A 140 13.25 -0.64 -3.07
CA GLY A 140 12.49 -0.55 -4.33
C GLY A 140 11.34 -1.54 -4.42
N CYS A 141 11.04 -2.25 -3.33
CA CYS A 141 9.96 -3.23 -3.26
C CYS A 141 8.61 -2.54 -3.04
N LYS A 142 7.57 -3.09 -3.65
CA LYS A 142 6.19 -2.59 -3.61
C LYS A 142 5.24 -3.77 -3.68
N ASP A 143 4.02 -3.55 -3.24
CA ASP A 143 2.96 -4.52 -3.35
C ASP A 143 2.14 -4.21 -4.60
N ILE A 144 2.03 -5.19 -5.49
CA ILE A 144 1.13 -5.14 -6.64
C ILE A 144 -0.05 -6.04 -6.34
N THR A 145 -1.26 -5.51 -6.49
CA THR A 145 -2.48 -6.30 -6.49
C THR A 145 -3.17 -6.21 -7.83
N VAL A 146 -3.71 -7.33 -8.28
CA VAL A 146 -4.57 -7.41 -9.45
C VAL A 146 -5.91 -8.02 -9.07
N THR A 147 -7.00 -7.45 -9.57
CA THR A 147 -8.34 -7.98 -9.36
C THR A 147 -9.04 -8.26 -10.67
N ARG A 148 -9.75 -9.38 -10.70
CA ARG A 148 -10.67 -9.70 -11.78
C ARG A 148 -11.85 -8.75 -11.72
N GLY A 149 -12.29 -8.30 -12.89
CA GLY A 149 -13.50 -7.51 -13.02
C GLY A 149 -14.77 -8.37 -13.05
N HIS A 150 -15.84 -7.76 -13.54
CA HIS A 150 -17.16 -8.38 -13.66
C HIS A 150 -17.24 -9.33 -14.87
N ASP A 151 -16.58 -9.00 -15.97
CA ASP A 151 -16.47 -9.89 -17.13
C ASP A 151 -15.30 -10.87 -16.91
N LYS A 152 -15.64 -12.14 -16.70
CA LYS A 152 -14.67 -13.21 -16.44
C LYS A 152 -13.85 -13.61 -17.66
N ALA A 153 -14.25 -13.20 -18.87
CA ALA A 153 -13.46 -13.42 -20.07
C ALA A 153 -12.20 -12.55 -20.08
N TRP A 154 -12.19 -11.44 -19.33
CA TRP A 154 -11.01 -10.60 -19.21
C TRP A 154 -10.06 -11.08 -18.12
N ARG A 155 -8.78 -11.14 -18.47
CA ARG A 155 -7.69 -11.54 -17.60
C ARG A 155 -6.65 -10.43 -17.54
N LEU A 156 -6.23 -10.12 -16.31
CA LEU A 156 -5.11 -9.26 -16.02
C LEU A 156 -4.02 -10.10 -15.36
N TRP A 157 -2.79 -10.00 -15.85
CA TRP A 157 -1.64 -10.61 -15.19
C TRP A 157 -0.40 -9.73 -15.30
N ILE A 158 0.55 -9.97 -14.39
CA ILE A 158 1.78 -9.21 -14.25
C ILE A 158 2.97 -10.15 -14.43
N SER A 159 3.97 -9.66 -15.13
CA SER A 159 5.31 -10.23 -15.17
C SER A 159 6.33 -9.20 -14.72
N ASP A 160 7.37 -9.64 -14.04
CA ASP A 160 8.52 -8.80 -13.70
C ASP A 160 9.54 -8.78 -14.85
N GLN A 161 10.60 -8.00 -14.66
CA GLN A 161 11.70 -7.86 -15.62
C GLN A 161 12.28 -9.20 -16.10
N ASP A 162 12.28 -10.23 -15.24
CA ASP A 162 12.90 -11.51 -15.53
C ASP A 162 12.00 -12.45 -16.35
N GLY A 163 10.74 -12.09 -16.59
CA GLY A 163 9.83 -12.74 -17.55
C GLY A 163 9.49 -14.22 -17.28
N LYS A 164 10.12 -14.84 -16.27
CA LYS A 164 10.14 -16.29 -16.07
C LYS A 164 8.96 -16.83 -15.28
N LYS A 165 8.13 -15.95 -14.69
CA LYS A 165 6.90 -16.36 -13.98
C LYS A 165 5.78 -15.35 -14.25
N LYS A 166 4.58 -15.86 -14.58
CA LYS A 166 3.32 -15.11 -14.37
C LYS A 166 3.20 -14.91 -12.87
N GLY A 167 3.74 -13.81 -12.35
CA GLY A 167 3.84 -13.57 -10.91
C GLY A 167 2.48 -13.35 -10.27
N LEU A 168 1.60 -12.63 -10.98
CA LEU A 168 0.25 -12.30 -10.53
C LEU A 168 -0.74 -12.48 -11.65
N ASP A 169 -1.85 -13.15 -11.37
CA ASP A 169 -2.78 -13.55 -12.42
C ASP A 169 -4.21 -13.58 -11.90
N THR A 170 -5.14 -12.99 -12.63
CA THR A 170 -6.57 -13.02 -12.33
C THR A 170 -7.30 -14.18 -13.01
N GLY A 171 -6.64 -15.10 -13.71
CA GLY A 171 -7.28 -16.18 -14.50
C GLY A 171 -8.02 -17.21 -13.65
N THR A 172 -7.49 -17.59 -12.49
CA THR A 172 -8.14 -18.56 -11.56
C THR A 172 -8.63 -17.92 -10.25
N LYS A 173 -8.07 -16.78 -9.86
CA LYS A 173 -8.42 -16.08 -8.62
C LYS A 173 -9.10 -14.73 -8.91
N LYS A 174 -10.02 -14.31 -8.05
CA LYS A 174 -10.62 -12.97 -8.10
C LYS A 174 -9.60 -11.87 -7.78
N ARG A 175 -8.62 -12.17 -6.95
CA ARG A 175 -7.57 -11.25 -6.50
C ARG A 175 -6.26 -12.00 -6.33
N SER A 176 -5.17 -11.38 -6.76
CA SER A 176 -3.81 -11.88 -6.56
C SER A 176 -2.92 -10.71 -6.14
N THR A 177 -2.05 -10.92 -5.15
CA THR A 177 -1.14 -9.90 -4.60
C THR A 177 0.26 -10.47 -4.44
N ALA A 178 1.29 -9.70 -4.78
CA ALA A 178 2.69 -10.06 -4.56
C ALA A 178 3.53 -8.82 -4.33
N ARG A 179 4.63 -9.01 -3.59
CA ARG A 179 5.66 -8.01 -3.40
C ARG A 179 6.72 -8.16 -4.49
N LEU A 180 6.92 -7.10 -5.29
CA LEU A 180 7.87 -7.07 -6.41
C LEU A 180 8.95 -6.02 -6.14
N CYS A 181 10.22 -6.35 -6.40
CA CYS A 181 11.37 -5.46 -6.16
C CYS A 181 12.09 -5.04 -7.44
N THR A 182 11.56 -5.43 -8.60
CA THR A 182 12.12 -5.11 -9.92
C THR A 182 11.72 -3.73 -10.41
N LYS A 183 12.59 -3.09 -11.20
CA LYS A 183 12.30 -1.79 -11.80
C LYS A 183 11.13 -1.89 -12.80
N TRP A 184 11.20 -2.87 -13.69
CA TRP A 184 10.26 -3.02 -14.80
C TRP A 184 9.15 -4.02 -14.47
N ILE A 185 7.92 -3.57 -14.67
CA ILE A 185 6.70 -4.35 -14.48
C ILE A 185 5.91 -4.36 -15.79
N TYR A 186 5.62 -5.56 -16.28
CA TYR A 186 4.86 -5.78 -17.50
C TYR A 186 3.43 -6.15 -17.18
N ILE A 187 2.50 -5.34 -17.67
CA ILE A 187 1.06 -5.49 -17.46
C ILE A 187 0.47 -6.11 -18.72
N PHE A 188 -0.36 -7.12 -18.54
CA PHE A 188 -1.09 -7.74 -19.64
C PHE A 188 -2.57 -7.76 -19.32
N ILE A 189 -3.36 -7.23 -20.24
CA ILE A 189 -4.82 -7.24 -20.16
C ILE A 189 -5.34 -7.79 -21.48
N LYS A 190 -6.01 -8.94 -21.43
CA LYS A 190 -6.59 -9.57 -22.62
C LYS A 190 -7.90 -10.24 -22.32
N ARG A 191 -8.69 -10.48 -23.36
CA ARG A 191 -9.80 -11.41 -23.34
C ARG A 191 -9.26 -12.82 -23.61
N ASP A 192 -9.41 -13.73 -22.65
CA ASP A 192 -9.27 -15.17 -22.90
C ASP A 192 -10.57 -15.62 -23.56
N GLY A 193 -10.49 -15.95 -24.86
CA GLY A 193 -11.64 -16.27 -25.72
C GLY A 193 -12.40 -17.52 -25.32
#